data_AF-A0A935AZL9-F1
#
_entry.id   AF-A0A935AZL9-F1
#
_cell.length_a   1.000
_cell.length_b   1.000
_cell.length_c   1.000
_cell.angle_alpha   90.00
_cell.angle_beta   90.00
_cell.angle_gamma   90.00
#
_symmetry.space_group_name_H-M   'P 1'
#
loop_
_entity.id
_entity.type
_entity.pdbx_description
1 polymer ?
#
loop_
_entity_poly.entity_id
_entity_poly.type
_entity_poly.pdbx_seq_one_letter_code
_entity_poly.pdbx_strand_id
1 'polypeptide(L)'
;MAAKNRPGPSMDVDLEATDELPALDLAEAGEAQVNTDIFPGPVIPAGMAELADSLRDVEHRLQRKIERVQKLETELQLAGSQQQQLDIRLREQGEVAAAREAGLRAEISEASRQHAELAGQQAASQRDLAAARDELQQQRLALNAAQAQLTQQNSERTHQDHDLTEWRRRAERAYEALTTWQGFRAVSDALLGESDAALQSVESRHAAELAAVEAREGALEKELSAARADATQRLAALEESLRRADQAAEVQTEALRIAIERANTLAAQVAARDASMADQQQQLDALRVVEEKARQGAATYDSQVQQIATLQASLADAEARVRDLQQQLRQATDRVDRLESEAHASAALLGNLQQNMERLGRDDTGARPVLKEAPLENIVRVLIRQEGGAEVMYPIGRHTTVGRTPENDIQIDTTYISRHHAVLLSSADACIVEDLNSTNGVLVNGRRVGRQVLHDGDTVTIGKTEFRYQQRS
;
A
#
# COMPACT_ATOMS: atom_id res chain seq x y z
N MET A 1 41.36 16.63 -37.96
CA MET A 1 40.65 16.37 -39.22
C MET A 1 39.56 15.33 -38.97
N ALA A 2 38.36 15.60 -39.49
CA ALA A 2 37.18 14.73 -39.62
C ALA A 2 36.50 14.21 -38.33
N ALA A 3 35.68 15.09 -37.72
CA ALA A 3 34.57 14.68 -36.87
C ALA A 3 33.36 14.29 -37.75
N LYS A 4 32.81 13.08 -37.59
CA LYS A 4 31.53 12.66 -38.18
C LYS A 4 30.43 12.86 -37.16
N ASN A 5 29.62 13.90 -37.39
CA ASN A 5 28.33 14.12 -36.75
C ASN A 5 27.36 12.96 -37.04
N ARG A 6 26.67 12.46 -36.01
CA ARG A 6 25.39 11.75 -36.13
C ARG A 6 24.35 12.50 -35.27
N PRO A 7 23.15 12.79 -35.80
CA PRO A 7 22.10 13.49 -35.07
C PRO A 7 21.32 12.51 -34.17
N GLY A 8 20.94 12.98 -32.98
CA GLY A 8 19.97 12.32 -32.11
C GLY A 8 18.52 12.57 -32.58
N PRO A 9 17.56 11.74 -32.14
CA PRO A 9 16.16 11.93 -32.49
C PRO A 9 15.57 13.12 -31.71
N SER A 10 15.14 14.14 -32.43
CA SER A 10 14.26 15.21 -31.94
C SER A 10 12.85 14.64 -31.77
N MET A 11 12.43 14.45 -30.52
CA MET A 11 11.01 14.36 -30.19
C MET A 11 10.48 15.78 -30.04
N ASP A 12 10.03 16.35 -31.15
CA ASP A 12 9.05 17.43 -31.13
C ASP A 12 7.71 16.80 -30.77
N VAL A 13 7.18 17.17 -29.59
CA VAL A 13 5.78 16.89 -29.24
C VAL A 13 5.10 18.25 -29.15
N ASP A 14 4.55 18.66 -30.29
CA ASP A 14 3.57 19.73 -30.37
C ASP A 14 2.36 19.34 -29.50
N LEU A 15 2.16 20.07 -28.41
CA LEU A 15 0.95 20.03 -27.58
C LEU A 15 0.07 21.23 -27.94
N GLU A 16 -0.51 21.21 -29.14
CA GLU A 16 -1.68 22.03 -29.47
C GLU A 16 -2.68 21.15 -30.24
N ALA A 17 -3.65 20.61 -29.52
CA ALA A 17 -4.91 20.12 -30.08
C ALA A 17 -6.00 20.28 -29.01
N THR A 18 -6.67 21.42 -29.08
CA THR A 18 -8.04 21.61 -28.60
C THR A 18 -8.94 20.66 -29.37
N ASP A 19 -9.48 19.63 -28.72
CA ASP A 19 -10.61 18.86 -29.24
C ASP A 19 -11.82 19.08 -28.34
N GLU A 20 -12.70 19.95 -28.83
CA GLU A 20 -14.06 20.11 -28.36
C GLU A 20 -14.80 18.78 -28.51
N LEU A 21 -15.47 18.35 -27.44
CA LEU A 21 -16.38 17.22 -27.46
C LEU A 21 -17.51 17.47 -28.49
N PRO A 22 -17.86 16.50 -29.34
CA PRO A 22 -18.98 16.66 -30.24
C PRO A 22 -20.29 16.71 -29.44
N ALA A 23 -21.03 17.80 -29.62
CA ALA A 23 -22.42 17.90 -29.22
C ALA A 23 -23.23 16.85 -30.01
N LEU A 24 -23.77 15.85 -29.31
CA LEU A 24 -24.75 14.93 -29.86
C LEU A 24 -26.06 15.68 -30.05
N ASP A 25 -26.31 16.06 -31.31
CA ASP A 25 -27.60 16.47 -31.83
C ASP A 25 -28.55 15.25 -31.83
N LEU A 26 -29.54 15.28 -30.95
CA LEU A 26 -30.69 14.37 -30.94
C LEU A 26 -31.95 15.21 -31.09
N ALA A 27 -32.07 15.93 -32.20
CA ALA A 27 -33.31 16.53 -32.66
C ALA A 27 -33.65 15.99 -34.05
N GLU A 28 -34.27 14.81 -34.13
CA GLU A 28 -35.22 14.43 -35.20
C GLU A 28 -35.75 13.01 -34.95
N ALA A 29 -36.90 12.91 -34.26
CA ALA A 29 -37.78 11.76 -34.32
C ALA A 29 -39.20 12.29 -34.49
N GLY A 30 -39.84 11.91 -35.59
CA GLY A 30 -40.99 12.58 -36.16
C GLY A 30 -42.24 12.62 -35.27
N GLU A 31 -42.89 13.78 -35.31
CA GLU A 31 -44.27 13.96 -34.87
C GLU A 31 -45.20 13.08 -35.72
N ALA A 32 -45.60 11.93 -35.17
CA ALA A 32 -46.80 11.23 -35.63
C ALA A 32 -48.01 11.87 -34.94
N GLN A 33 -48.67 12.79 -35.65
CA GLN A 33 -50.01 13.28 -35.31
C GLN A 33 -51.00 12.12 -35.30
N VAL A 34 -51.34 11.59 -34.12
CA VAL A 34 -52.51 10.75 -33.92
C VAL A 34 -53.68 11.65 -33.53
N ASN A 35 -54.54 11.88 -34.52
CA ASN A 35 -55.82 12.54 -34.37
C ASN A 35 -56.69 11.77 -33.37
N THR A 36 -57.05 12.41 -32.25
CA THR A 36 -57.95 11.85 -31.22
C THR A 36 -59.11 12.81 -30.93
N ASP A 37 -59.81 13.21 -31.99
CA ASP A 37 -61.21 13.66 -31.86
C ASP A 37 -62.11 12.50 -32.28
N ILE A 38 -62.79 11.91 -31.28
CA ILE A 38 -64.09 11.21 -31.30
C ILE A 38 -64.11 10.29 -30.07
N PHE A 39 -64.70 10.77 -28.97
CA PHE A 39 -65.41 10.09 -27.86
C PHE A 39 -65.26 10.96 -26.60
N PRO A 40 -66.36 11.38 -25.94
CA PRO A 40 -66.24 12.13 -24.69
C PRO A 40 -65.70 11.15 -23.63
N GLY A 41 -64.52 11.45 -23.09
CA GLY A 41 -63.88 10.63 -22.06
C GLY A 41 -64.77 10.49 -20.82
N PRO A 42 -64.73 9.35 -20.12
CA PRO A 42 -65.43 9.23 -18.85
C PRO A 42 -64.81 10.23 -17.87
N VAL A 43 -65.65 10.98 -17.16
CA VAL A 43 -65.21 11.83 -16.05
C VAL A 43 -64.58 10.91 -15.00
N ILE A 44 -63.25 10.88 -14.98
CA ILE A 44 -62.47 10.15 -14.00
C ILE A 44 -62.67 10.86 -12.65
N PRO A 45 -63.18 10.19 -11.61
CA PRO A 45 -63.32 10.82 -10.30
C PRO A 45 -61.94 11.23 -9.76
N ALA A 46 -61.86 12.39 -9.10
CA ALA A 46 -60.62 13.11 -8.77
C ALA A 46 -59.47 12.26 -8.18
N GLY A 47 -59.76 11.16 -7.48
CA GLY A 47 -58.73 10.27 -6.92
C GLY A 47 -57.96 9.40 -7.94
N MET A 48 -58.41 9.30 -9.19
CA MET A 48 -57.76 8.48 -10.23
C MET A 48 -56.78 9.29 -11.12
N ALA A 49 -56.93 10.62 -11.18
CA ALA A 49 -55.97 11.51 -11.86
C ALA A 49 -54.68 11.69 -11.02
N GLU A 50 -54.80 11.79 -9.69
CA GLU A 50 -53.66 11.85 -8.76
C GLU A 50 -52.78 10.59 -8.81
N LEU A 51 -53.39 9.44 -9.11
CA LEU A 51 -52.69 8.16 -9.23
C LEU A 51 -51.85 8.09 -10.53
N ALA A 52 -52.39 8.61 -11.63
CA ALA A 52 -51.69 8.67 -12.92
C ALA A 52 -50.50 9.66 -12.90
N ASP A 53 -50.63 10.77 -12.19
CA ASP A 53 -49.54 11.73 -12.01
C ASP A 53 -48.45 11.21 -11.05
N SER A 54 -48.84 10.48 -9.99
CA SER A 54 -47.87 9.78 -9.13
C SER A 54 -47.06 8.72 -9.89
N LEU A 55 -47.67 8.01 -10.84
CA LEU A 55 -46.98 7.02 -11.67
C LEU A 55 -45.94 7.65 -12.61
N ARG A 56 -46.28 8.76 -13.28
CA ARG A 56 -45.33 9.52 -14.10
C ARG A 56 -44.15 10.06 -13.30
N ASP A 57 -44.39 10.49 -12.07
CA ASP A 57 -43.33 11.01 -11.19
C ASP A 57 -42.38 9.90 -10.69
N VAL A 58 -42.89 8.67 -10.51
CA VAL A 58 -42.05 7.48 -10.24
C VAL A 58 -41.21 7.10 -11.46
N GLU A 59 -41.78 7.13 -12.66
CA GLU A 59 -41.10 6.81 -13.92
C GLU A 59 -39.92 7.78 -14.18
N HIS A 60 -40.14 9.09 -14.02
CA HIS A 60 -39.08 10.09 -14.14
C HIS A 60 -37.97 9.97 -13.10
N ARG A 61 -38.27 9.47 -11.89
CA ARG A 61 -37.25 9.18 -10.87
C ARG A 61 -36.43 7.93 -11.21
N LEU A 62 -37.05 6.92 -11.82
CA LEU A 62 -36.35 5.72 -12.29
C LEU A 62 -35.42 6.03 -13.46
N GLN A 63 -35.88 6.81 -14.44
CA GLN A 63 -35.06 7.21 -15.60
C GLN A 63 -33.76 7.91 -15.17
N ARG A 64 -33.85 8.85 -14.22
CA ARG A 64 -32.68 9.57 -13.69
C ARG A 64 -31.71 8.67 -12.92
N LYS A 65 -32.20 7.61 -12.28
CA LYS A 65 -31.32 6.63 -11.62
C LYS A 65 -30.60 5.76 -12.64
N ILE A 66 -31.24 5.37 -13.75
CA ILE A 66 -30.64 4.58 -14.83
C ILE A 66 -29.47 5.34 -15.47
N GLU A 67 -29.65 6.61 -15.81
CA GLU A 67 -28.56 7.46 -16.36
C GLU A 67 -27.38 7.58 -15.40
N ARG A 68 -27.65 7.68 -14.09
CA ARG A 68 -26.62 7.74 -13.05
C ARG A 68 -25.79 6.45 -12.99
N VAL A 69 -26.43 5.29 -13.19
CA VAL A 69 -25.77 3.97 -13.17
C VAL A 69 -24.86 3.80 -14.38
N GLN A 70 -25.35 4.14 -15.59
CA GLN A 70 -24.55 4.05 -16.82
C GLN A 70 -23.29 4.93 -16.75
N LYS A 71 -23.41 6.11 -16.11
CA LYS A 71 -22.27 7.00 -15.88
C LYS A 71 -21.24 6.39 -14.91
N LEU A 72 -21.68 5.73 -13.84
CA LEU A 72 -20.78 5.07 -12.89
C LEU A 72 -20.08 3.85 -13.50
N GLU A 73 -20.75 3.09 -14.36
CA GLU A 73 -20.13 1.96 -15.07
C GLU A 73 -19.00 2.39 -16.01
N THR A 74 -19.19 3.50 -16.72
CA THR A 74 -18.14 4.07 -17.59
C THR A 74 -16.96 4.62 -16.80
N GLU A 75 -17.20 5.29 -15.68
CA GLU A 75 -16.14 5.73 -14.76
C GLU A 75 -15.35 4.55 -14.17
N LEU A 76 -16.04 3.44 -13.84
CA LEU A 76 -15.41 2.23 -13.31
C LEU A 76 -14.52 1.52 -14.35
N GLN A 77 -14.99 1.42 -15.60
CA GLN A 77 -14.18 0.86 -16.69
C GLN A 77 -12.92 1.70 -16.96
N LEU A 78 -13.06 3.03 -16.93
CA LEU A 78 -11.93 3.93 -17.10
C LEU A 78 -10.90 3.75 -15.96
N ALA A 79 -11.36 3.69 -14.71
CA ALA A 79 -10.49 3.45 -13.55
C ALA A 79 -9.76 2.10 -13.64
N GLY A 80 -10.45 1.04 -14.07
CA GLY A 80 -9.84 -0.28 -14.28
C GLY A 80 -8.73 -0.27 -15.34
N SER A 81 -8.93 0.45 -16.45
CA SER A 81 -7.90 0.59 -17.50
C SER A 81 -6.67 1.37 -17.02
N GLN A 82 -6.88 2.41 -16.21
CA GLN A 82 -5.80 3.21 -15.63
C GLN A 82 -4.98 2.41 -14.61
N GLN A 83 -5.64 1.58 -13.79
CA GLN A 83 -4.97 0.70 -12.84
C GLN A 83 -4.07 -0.34 -13.57
N GLN A 84 -4.56 -0.96 -14.65
CA GLN A 84 -3.75 -1.87 -15.44
C GLN A 84 -2.51 -1.20 -16.05
N GLN A 85 -2.63 0.03 -16.55
CA GLN A 85 -1.49 0.76 -17.09
C GLN A 85 -0.46 1.12 -16.02
N LEU A 86 -0.90 1.45 -14.81
CA LEU A 86 -0.01 1.71 -13.68
C LEU A 86 0.77 0.45 -13.27
N ASP A 87 0.11 -0.70 -13.19
CA ASP A 87 0.74 -1.98 -12.86
C ASP A 87 1.83 -2.38 -13.87
N ILE A 88 1.58 -2.16 -15.17
CA ILE A 88 2.57 -2.41 -16.22
C ILE A 88 3.80 -1.51 -16.04
N ARG A 89 3.59 -0.19 -15.85
CA ARG A 89 4.70 0.75 -15.64
C ARG A 89 5.49 0.43 -14.36
N LEU A 90 4.82 0.01 -13.30
CA LEU A 90 5.45 -0.38 -12.04
C LEU A 90 6.38 -1.58 -12.21
N ARG A 91 5.94 -2.60 -12.97
CA ARG A 91 6.77 -3.77 -13.28
C ARG A 91 7.99 -3.41 -14.13
N GLU A 92 7.79 -2.63 -15.19
CA GLU A 92 8.89 -2.17 -16.06
C GLU A 92 9.92 -1.36 -15.27
N GLN A 93 9.46 -0.48 -14.36
CA GLN A 93 10.36 0.28 -13.49
C GLN A 93 11.10 -0.59 -12.48
N GLY A 94 10.44 -1.61 -11.92
CA GLY A 94 11.07 -2.58 -11.03
C GLY A 94 12.19 -3.37 -11.71
N GLU A 95 11.98 -3.81 -12.95
CA GLU A 95 13.00 -4.52 -13.73
C GLU A 95 14.20 -3.64 -14.06
N VAL A 96 13.96 -2.38 -14.46
CA VAL A 96 15.03 -1.41 -14.74
C VAL A 96 15.82 -1.06 -13.46
N ALA A 97 15.13 -0.92 -12.33
CA ALA A 97 15.78 -0.67 -11.04
C ALA A 97 16.67 -1.84 -10.61
N ALA A 98 16.19 -3.07 -10.73
CA ALA A 98 16.95 -4.29 -10.40
C ALA A 98 18.19 -4.44 -11.30
N ALA A 99 18.07 -4.18 -12.61
CA ALA A 99 19.19 -4.20 -13.53
C ALA A 99 20.26 -3.14 -13.18
N ARG A 100 19.83 -1.95 -12.77
CA ARG A 100 20.72 -0.86 -12.37
C ARG A 100 21.44 -1.15 -11.06
N GLU A 101 20.76 -1.75 -10.08
CA GLU A 101 21.38 -2.17 -8.82
C GLU A 101 22.43 -3.26 -9.03
N ALA A 102 22.14 -4.24 -9.91
CA ALA A 102 23.10 -5.27 -10.28
C ALA A 102 24.36 -4.68 -10.95
N GLY A 103 24.20 -3.68 -11.82
CA GLY A 103 25.31 -2.96 -12.43
C GLY A 103 26.20 -2.23 -11.41
N LEU A 104 25.58 -1.48 -10.49
CA LEU A 104 26.31 -0.77 -9.43
C LEU A 104 27.08 -1.71 -8.50
N ARG A 105 26.51 -2.87 -8.15
CA ARG A 105 27.20 -3.88 -7.34
C ARG A 105 28.42 -4.45 -8.05
N ALA A 106 28.35 -4.66 -9.37
CA ALA A 106 29.48 -5.12 -10.17
C ALA A 106 30.60 -4.06 -10.22
N GLU A 107 30.26 -2.79 -10.42
CA GLU A 107 31.22 -1.68 -10.40
C GLU A 107 31.92 -1.54 -9.04
N ILE A 108 31.18 -1.63 -7.93
CA ILE A 108 31.74 -1.60 -6.57
C ILE A 108 32.70 -2.76 -6.33
N SER A 109 32.34 -3.97 -6.80
CA SER A 109 33.21 -5.14 -6.67
C SER A 109 34.52 -4.99 -7.46
N GLU A 110 34.46 -4.40 -8.66
CA GLU A 110 35.64 -4.18 -9.50
C GLU A 110 36.55 -3.11 -8.89
N ALA A 111 35.97 -1.99 -8.44
CA ALA A 111 36.71 -0.93 -7.74
C ALA A 111 37.40 -1.43 -6.46
N SER A 112 36.72 -2.30 -5.71
CA SER A 112 37.30 -2.91 -4.50
C SER A 112 38.50 -3.82 -4.82
N ARG A 113 38.44 -4.54 -5.95
CA ARG A 113 39.54 -5.41 -6.40
C ARG A 113 40.76 -4.58 -6.82
N GLN A 114 40.54 -3.50 -7.57
CA GLN A 114 41.59 -2.56 -7.97
C GLN A 114 42.24 -1.88 -6.76
N HIS A 115 41.45 -1.49 -5.76
CA HIS A 115 41.97 -0.91 -4.53
C HIS A 115 42.84 -1.90 -3.75
N ALA A 116 42.44 -3.17 -3.67
CA ALA A 116 43.24 -4.21 -3.02
C ALA A 116 44.58 -4.46 -3.74
N GLU A 117 44.58 -4.41 -5.08
CA GLU A 117 45.80 -4.55 -5.89
C GLU A 117 46.76 -3.37 -5.68
N LEU A 118 46.25 -2.13 -5.71
CA LEU A 118 47.03 -0.92 -5.43
C LEU A 118 47.60 -0.93 -4.00
N ALA A 119 46.82 -1.35 -3.01
CA ALA A 119 47.30 -1.49 -1.64
C ALA A 119 48.44 -2.53 -1.54
N GLY A 120 48.34 -3.63 -2.30
CA GLY A 120 49.40 -4.63 -2.42
C GLY A 120 50.68 -4.07 -3.04
N GLN A 121 50.56 -3.28 -4.11
CA GLN A 121 51.69 -2.61 -4.77
C GLN A 121 52.34 -1.57 -3.84
N GLN A 122 51.56 -0.77 -3.11
CA GLN A 122 52.07 0.20 -2.15
C GLN A 122 52.83 -0.48 -1.01
N ALA A 123 52.32 -1.61 -0.50
CA ALA A 123 53.00 -2.40 0.53
C ALA A 123 54.32 -3.00 0.03
N ALA A 124 54.40 -3.43 -1.23
CA ALA A 124 55.65 -3.89 -1.84
C ALA A 124 56.67 -2.76 -1.96
N SER A 125 56.27 -1.61 -2.53
CA SER A 125 57.12 -0.42 -2.64
C SER A 125 57.64 0.08 -1.29
N GLN A 126 56.84 0.00 -0.23
CA GLN A 126 57.28 0.36 1.13
C GLN A 126 58.35 -0.60 1.69
N ARG A 127 58.27 -1.90 1.38
CA ARG A 127 59.30 -2.87 1.78
C ARG A 127 60.61 -2.63 1.04
N ASP A 128 60.53 -2.36 -0.27
CA ASP A 128 61.71 -2.05 -1.08
C ASP A 128 62.39 -0.77 -0.60
N LEU A 129 61.61 0.26 -0.25
CA LEU A 129 62.12 1.49 0.35
C LEU A 129 62.79 1.26 1.71
N ALA A 130 62.22 0.38 2.55
CA ALA A 130 62.80 0.02 3.83
C ALA A 130 64.14 -0.73 3.65
N ALA A 131 64.19 -1.70 2.74
CA ALA A 131 65.42 -2.43 2.41
C ALA A 131 66.52 -1.50 1.87
N ALA A 132 66.17 -0.57 0.98
CA ALA A 132 67.11 0.42 0.44
C ALA A 132 67.66 1.36 1.53
N ARG A 133 66.84 1.73 2.53
CA ARG A 133 67.29 2.53 3.68
C ARG A 133 68.28 1.78 4.56
N ASP A 134 68.00 0.50 4.82
CA ASP A 134 68.90 -0.35 5.61
C ASP A 134 70.25 -0.53 4.92
N GLU A 135 70.26 -0.73 3.60
CA GLU A 135 71.49 -0.84 2.80
C GLU A 135 72.31 0.46 2.85
N LEU A 136 71.66 1.62 2.68
CA LEU A 136 72.31 2.93 2.79
C LEU A 136 72.91 3.15 4.19
N GLN A 137 72.21 2.72 5.25
CA GLN A 137 72.69 2.81 6.61
C GLN A 137 73.93 1.93 6.83
N GLN A 138 73.95 0.71 6.28
CA GLN A 138 75.13 -0.16 6.33
C GLN A 138 76.32 0.43 5.59
N GLN A 139 76.12 0.99 4.41
CA GLN A 139 77.17 1.66 3.65
C GLN A 139 77.75 2.85 4.42
N ARG A 140 76.91 3.63 5.10
CA ARG A 140 77.35 4.76 5.94
C ARG A 140 78.18 4.30 7.14
N LEU A 141 77.81 3.20 7.78
CA LEU A 141 78.59 2.61 8.87
C LEU A 141 79.96 2.11 8.38
N ALA A 142 80.00 1.47 7.21
CA ALA A 142 81.25 1.01 6.60
C ALA A 142 82.18 2.19 6.25
N LEU A 143 81.64 3.28 5.71
CA LEU A 143 82.40 4.49 5.39
C LEU A 143 83.00 5.13 6.65
N ASN A 144 82.22 5.25 7.73
CA ASN A 144 82.70 5.78 9.00
C ASN A 144 83.83 4.92 9.60
N ALA A 145 83.71 3.59 9.50
CA ALA A 145 84.75 2.67 9.96
C ALA A 145 86.05 2.80 9.15
N ALA A 146 85.95 2.95 7.82
CA ALA A 146 87.10 3.19 6.96
C ALA A 146 87.80 4.52 7.28
N GLN A 147 87.05 5.59 7.54
CA GLN A 147 87.61 6.88 7.96
C GLN A 147 88.33 6.80 9.31
N ALA A 148 87.79 6.04 10.27
CA ALA A 148 88.45 5.83 11.56
C ALA A 148 89.79 5.09 11.41
N GLN A 149 89.85 4.06 10.55
CA GLN A 149 91.11 3.33 10.26
C GLN A 149 92.16 4.24 9.61
N LEU A 150 91.76 5.07 8.65
CA LEU A 150 92.66 6.02 8.00
C LEU A 150 93.25 7.03 8.99
N THR A 151 92.42 7.50 9.92
CA THR A 151 92.83 8.43 10.99
C THR A 151 93.85 7.79 11.92
N GLN A 152 93.65 6.52 12.28
CA GLN A 152 94.61 5.77 13.10
C GLN A 152 95.95 5.59 12.37
N GLN A 153 95.95 5.16 11.10
CA GLN A 153 97.17 4.98 10.31
C GLN A 153 97.99 6.26 10.18
N ASN A 154 97.32 7.41 9.99
CA ASN A 154 97.99 8.70 9.94
C ASN A 154 98.66 9.06 11.29
N SER A 155 98.03 8.73 12.43
CA SER A 155 98.63 8.97 13.75
C SER A 155 99.86 8.10 14.01
N GLU A 156 99.86 6.85 13.56
CA GLU A 156 101.01 5.93 13.67
C GLU A 156 102.20 6.40 12.82
N ARG A 157 101.92 6.87 11.60
CA ARG A 157 102.94 7.43 10.70
C ARG A 157 103.61 8.69 11.28
N THR A 158 102.82 9.55 11.93
CA THR A 158 103.33 10.77 12.59
C THR A 158 104.28 10.44 13.75
N HIS A 159 104.06 9.32 14.46
CA HIS A 159 104.99 8.86 15.51
C HIS A 159 106.31 8.30 14.94
N GLN A 160 106.27 7.60 13.81
CA GLN A 160 107.47 7.06 13.16
C GLN A 160 108.41 8.17 12.66
N ASP A 161 107.87 9.28 12.14
CA ASP A 161 108.67 10.44 11.71
C ASP A 161 109.35 11.16 12.89
N HIS A 162 108.75 11.12 14.08
CA HIS A 162 109.35 11.69 15.29
C HIS A 162 110.58 10.90 15.76
N ASP A 163 110.50 9.56 15.73
CA ASP A 163 111.61 8.66 16.12
C ASP A 163 112.82 8.77 15.17
N LEU A 164 112.57 8.97 13.88
CA LEU A 164 113.61 9.23 12.86
C LEU A 164 114.38 10.53 13.12
N THR A 165 113.71 11.55 13.67
CA THR A 165 114.31 12.85 13.99
C THR A 165 115.22 12.77 15.23
N GLU A 166 114.85 11.98 16.24
CA GLU A 166 115.67 11.67 17.41
C GLU A 166 116.93 10.85 17.03
N TRP A 167 116.80 9.92 16.07
CA TRP A 167 117.92 9.14 15.55
C TRP A 167 118.96 9.99 14.81
N ARG A 168 118.54 10.95 13.99
CA ARG A 168 119.45 11.92 13.34
C ARG A 168 120.27 12.72 14.35
N ARG A 169 119.64 13.13 15.46
CA ARG A 169 120.28 13.93 16.52
C ARG A 169 121.31 13.14 17.34
N ARG A 170 121.24 11.81 17.36
CA ARG A 170 122.26 10.91 17.96
C ARG A 170 123.45 10.69 17.02
N ALA A 171 123.21 10.60 15.72
CA ALA A 171 124.27 10.45 14.72
C ALA A 171 125.19 11.68 14.66
N GLU A 172 124.64 12.89 14.78
CA GLU A 172 125.42 14.14 14.80
C GLU A 172 126.36 14.25 16.01
N ARG A 173 126.00 13.74 17.19
CA ARG A 173 126.86 13.77 18.40
C ARG A 173 128.01 12.76 18.36
N ALA A 174 127.90 11.70 17.55
CA ALA A 174 128.96 10.72 17.38
C ALA A 174 130.09 11.24 16.46
N TYR A 175 129.78 12.24 15.63
CA TYR A 175 130.68 12.83 14.64
C TYR A 175 131.69 13.83 15.23
N GLU A 176 131.40 14.41 16.40
CA GLU A 176 132.29 15.37 17.10
C GLU A 176 133.47 14.71 17.84
N ALA A 177 133.50 13.37 17.96
CA ALA A 177 134.42 12.68 18.88
C ALA A 177 135.66 12.00 18.27
N LEU A 178 135.93 12.08 16.95
CA LEU A 178 136.99 11.25 16.36
C LEU A 178 138.06 12.06 15.61
N THR A 179 139.06 12.54 16.33
CA THR A 179 140.32 13.09 15.77
C THR A 179 141.40 12.01 15.71
N THR A 180 141.39 11.22 14.63
CA THR A 180 142.58 10.52 14.06
C THR A 180 142.23 10.05 12.64
N TRP A 181 142.42 10.95 11.66
CA TRP A 181 141.53 11.06 10.49
C TRP A 181 142.25 11.04 9.13
N GLN A 182 142.94 9.95 8.77
CA GLN A 182 143.41 9.77 7.38
C GLN A 182 143.17 8.37 6.78
N GLY A 183 142.97 7.31 7.58
CA GLY A 183 142.36 6.05 7.11
C GLY A 183 140.82 6.05 7.19
N PHE A 184 140.27 6.78 8.17
CA PHE A 184 138.83 6.92 8.37
C PHE A 184 138.14 7.70 7.25
N ARG A 185 138.83 8.64 6.58
CA ARG A 185 138.27 9.49 5.52
C ARG A 185 137.78 8.71 4.29
N ALA A 186 138.54 7.72 3.83
CA ALA A 186 138.17 6.92 2.66
C ALA A 186 136.98 5.99 2.95
N VAL A 187 136.90 5.42 4.16
CA VAL A 187 135.77 4.60 4.61
C VAL A 187 134.55 5.48 4.89
N SER A 188 134.74 6.68 5.46
CA SER A 188 133.69 7.67 5.71
C SER A 188 133.10 8.20 4.41
N ASP A 189 133.91 8.55 3.41
CA ASP A 189 133.43 9.05 2.11
C ASP A 189 132.66 7.96 1.34
N ALA A 190 133.08 6.70 1.44
CA ALA A 190 132.34 5.56 0.86
C ALA A 190 131.00 5.29 1.58
N LEU A 191 131.00 5.29 2.92
CA LEU A 191 129.77 5.13 3.72
C LEU A 191 128.81 6.32 3.54
N LEU A 192 129.32 7.54 3.38
CA LEU A 192 128.52 8.72 3.07
C LEU A 192 127.93 8.62 1.66
N GLY A 193 128.70 8.16 0.66
CA GLY A 193 128.19 7.93 -0.69
C GLY A 193 127.12 6.83 -0.77
N GLU A 194 127.29 5.72 -0.04
CA GLU A 194 126.27 4.67 0.08
C GLU A 194 125.02 5.18 0.82
N SER A 195 125.21 6.01 1.85
CA SER A 195 124.10 6.63 2.59
C SER A 195 123.34 7.65 1.74
N ASP A 196 124.02 8.47 0.94
CA ASP A 196 123.40 9.44 0.03
C ASP A 196 122.65 8.74 -1.10
N ALA A 197 123.20 7.65 -1.67
CA ALA A 197 122.51 6.84 -2.67
C ALA A 197 121.28 6.13 -2.07
N ALA A 198 121.37 5.64 -0.84
CA ALA A 198 120.24 5.07 -0.12
C ALA A 198 119.17 6.13 0.17
N LEU A 199 119.58 7.35 0.55
CA LEU A 199 118.67 8.48 0.79
C LEU A 199 117.93 8.86 -0.49
N GLN A 200 118.64 9.02 -1.63
CA GLN A 200 118.02 9.31 -2.93
C GLN A 200 117.07 8.18 -3.39
N SER A 201 117.41 6.92 -3.11
CA SER A 201 116.52 5.78 -3.39
C SER A 201 115.25 5.80 -2.53
N VAL A 202 115.35 6.21 -1.26
CA VAL A 202 114.20 6.36 -0.36
C VAL A 202 113.35 7.57 -0.76
N GLU A 203 113.97 8.71 -1.07
CA GLU A 203 113.28 9.92 -1.53
C GLU A 203 112.53 9.70 -2.84
N SER A 204 113.14 9.02 -3.82
CA SER A 204 112.48 8.68 -5.08
C SER A 204 111.33 7.68 -4.90
N ARG A 205 111.46 6.70 -4.00
CA ARG A 205 110.35 5.79 -3.64
C ARG A 205 109.21 6.53 -2.96
N HIS A 206 109.50 7.41 -2.00
CA HIS A 206 108.47 8.20 -1.33
C HIS A 206 107.80 9.22 -2.25
N ALA A 207 108.55 9.85 -3.17
CA ALA A 207 107.98 10.72 -4.19
C ALA A 207 107.02 9.94 -5.12
N ALA A 208 107.37 8.71 -5.49
CA ALA A 208 106.50 7.85 -6.29
C ALA A 208 105.25 7.39 -5.50
N GLU A 209 105.40 7.05 -4.22
CA GLU A 209 104.28 6.70 -3.34
C GLU A 209 103.33 7.90 -3.15
N LEU A 210 103.86 9.10 -2.93
CA LEU A 210 103.07 10.32 -2.77
C LEU A 210 102.27 10.62 -4.04
N ALA A 211 102.92 10.56 -5.21
CA ALA A 211 102.24 10.75 -6.50
C ALA A 211 101.14 9.70 -6.75
N ALA A 212 101.35 8.45 -6.31
CA ALA A 212 100.33 7.40 -6.41
C ALA A 212 99.14 7.65 -5.48
N VAL A 213 99.38 8.16 -4.27
CA VAL A 213 98.33 8.55 -3.32
C VAL A 213 97.53 9.74 -3.86
N GLU A 214 98.18 10.79 -4.36
CA GLU A 214 97.51 11.96 -4.95
C GLU A 214 96.65 11.56 -6.17
N ALA A 215 97.16 10.67 -7.03
CA ALA A 215 96.40 10.15 -8.16
C ALA A 215 95.18 9.33 -7.71
N ARG A 216 95.31 8.56 -6.62
CA ARG A 216 94.20 7.78 -6.05
C ARG A 216 93.15 8.68 -5.41
N GLU A 217 93.57 9.73 -4.70
CA GLU A 217 92.69 10.74 -4.11
C GLU A 217 91.88 11.46 -5.20
N GLY A 218 92.55 11.95 -6.26
CA GLY A 218 91.86 12.59 -7.38
C GLY A 218 90.90 11.66 -8.14
N ALA A 219 91.17 10.35 -8.18
CA ALA A 219 90.23 9.37 -8.74
C ALA A 219 88.99 9.20 -7.84
N LEU A 220 89.18 9.06 -6.52
CA LEU A 220 88.10 8.94 -5.55
C LEU A 220 87.22 10.20 -5.50
N GLU A 221 87.80 11.39 -5.61
CA GLU A 221 87.04 12.65 -5.69
C GLU A 221 86.13 12.69 -6.92
N LYS A 222 86.64 12.24 -8.07
CA LYS A 222 85.84 12.13 -9.31
C LYS A 222 84.67 11.15 -9.13
N GLU A 223 84.93 9.95 -8.61
CA GLU A 223 83.89 8.97 -8.33
C GLU A 223 82.83 9.50 -7.36
N LEU A 224 83.26 10.17 -6.29
CA LEU A 224 82.36 10.79 -5.31
C LEU A 224 81.50 11.90 -5.94
N SER A 225 82.09 12.73 -6.81
CA SER A 225 81.35 13.79 -7.50
C SER A 225 80.30 13.21 -8.47
N ALA A 226 80.64 12.13 -9.18
CA ALA A 226 79.73 11.43 -10.08
C ALA A 226 78.59 10.76 -9.30
N ALA A 227 78.90 10.09 -8.18
CA ALA A 227 77.90 9.48 -7.31
C ALA A 227 76.93 10.52 -6.72
N ARG A 228 77.43 11.71 -6.33
CA ARG A 228 76.59 12.82 -5.85
C ARG A 228 75.66 13.34 -6.93
N ALA A 229 76.15 13.48 -8.16
CA ALA A 229 75.34 13.92 -9.29
C ALA A 229 74.21 12.91 -9.59
N ASP A 230 74.53 11.62 -9.63
CA ASP A 230 73.53 10.54 -9.83
C ASP A 230 72.49 10.54 -8.69
N ALA A 231 72.92 10.64 -7.43
CA ALA A 231 72.00 10.70 -6.29
C ALA A 231 71.06 11.91 -6.37
N THR A 232 71.56 13.07 -6.79
CA THR A 232 70.76 14.30 -6.96
C THR A 232 69.73 14.12 -8.07
N GLN A 233 70.12 13.51 -9.19
CA GLN A 233 69.21 13.23 -10.30
C GLN A 233 68.11 12.23 -9.91
N ARG A 234 68.45 11.18 -9.15
CA ARG A 234 67.48 10.23 -8.61
C ARG A 234 66.50 10.88 -7.63
N LEU A 235 66.98 11.76 -6.75
CA LEU A 235 66.12 12.53 -5.84
C LEU A 235 65.13 13.40 -6.61
N ALA A 236 65.58 14.15 -7.60
CA ALA A 236 64.70 14.97 -8.44
C ALA A 236 63.65 14.13 -9.18
N ALA A 237 64.02 12.95 -9.69
CA ALA A 237 63.08 12.05 -10.34
C ALA A 237 62.03 11.49 -9.36
N LEU A 238 62.43 11.16 -8.13
CA LEU A 238 61.53 10.71 -7.08
C LEU A 238 60.57 11.81 -6.63
N GLU A 239 61.05 13.02 -6.41
CA GLU A 239 60.21 14.18 -6.06
C GLU A 239 59.14 14.45 -7.14
N GLU A 240 59.53 14.36 -8.42
CA GLU A 240 58.60 14.53 -9.53
C GLU A 240 57.57 13.38 -9.60
N SER A 241 57.99 12.14 -9.31
CA SER A 241 57.05 11.02 -9.23
C SER A 241 56.05 11.17 -8.08
N LEU A 242 56.51 11.68 -6.93
CA LEU A 242 55.68 11.93 -5.75
C LEU A 242 54.65 13.03 -6.04
N ARG A 243 55.08 14.15 -6.65
CA ARG A 243 54.16 15.21 -7.09
C ARG A 243 53.08 14.71 -8.04
N ARG A 244 53.44 13.85 -8.99
CA ARG A 244 52.46 13.24 -9.91
C ARG A 244 51.48 12.32 -9.18
N ALA A 245 51.94 11.56 -8.18
CA ALA A 245 51.08 10.72 -7.36
C ALA A 245 50.12 11.56 -6.50
N ASP A 246 50.61 12.63 -5.87
CA ASP A 246 49.79 13.55 -5.07
C ASP A 246 48.69 14.21 -5.92
N GLN A 247 49.04 14.71 -7.10
CA GLN A 247 48.06 15.28 -8.04
C GLN A 247 47.00 14.25 -8.48
N ALA A 248 47.42 13.01 -8.75
CA ALA A 248 46.48 11.94 -9.10
C ALA A 248 45.52 11.62 -7.93
N ALA A 249 46.03 11.60 -6.70
CA ALA A 249 45.24 11.38 -5.50
C ALA A 249 44.24 12.52 -5.24
N GLU A 250 44.63 13.77 -5.46
CA GLU A 250 43.71 14.92 -5.37
C GLU A 250 42.57 14.82 -6.38
N VAL A 251 42.88 14.55 -7.65
CA VAL A 251 41.87 14.36 -8.71
C VAL A 251 40.92 13.21 -8.37
N GLN A 252 41.45 12.10 -7.86
CA GLN A 252 40.64 10.94 -7.48
C GLN A 252 39.75 11.22 -6.27
N THR A 253 40.24 11.98 -5.29
CA THR A 253 39.48 12.39 -4.10
C THR A 253 38.31 13.29 -4.49
N GLU A 254 38.54 14.26 -5.38
CA GLU A 254 37.47 15.14 -5.87
C GLU A 254 36.45 14.37 -6.73
N ALA A 255 36.90 13.42 -7.56
CA ALA A 255 36.01 12.55 -8.31
C ALA A 255 35.10 11.70 -7.38
N LEU A 256 35.66 11.15 -6.30
CA LEU A 256 34.91 10.41 -5.28
C LEU A 256 33.90 11.31 -4.56
N ARG A 257 34.29 12.54 -4.22
CA ARG A 257 33.38 13.51 -3.61
C ARG A 257 32.17 13.78 -4.50
N ILE A 258 32.39 14.05 -5.78
CA ILE A 258 31.31 14.28 -6.77
C ILE A 258 30.43 13.03 -6.90
N ALA A 259 31.02 11.83 -6.90
CA ALA A 259 30.27 10.58 -6.96
C ALA A 259 29.36 10.38 -5.74
N ILE A 260 29.86 10.68 -4.53
CA ILE A 260 29.08 10.62 -3.28
C ILE A 260 27.92 11.61 -3.32
N GLU A 261 28.16 12.85 -3.76
CA GLU A 261 27.11 13.88 -3.84
C GLU A 261 26.01 13.49 -4.84
N ARG A 262 26.39 12.91 -5.99
CA ARG A 262 25.43 12.32 -6.93
C ARG A 262 24.65 11.16 -6.29
N ALA A 263 25.31 10.25 -5.59
CA ALA A 263 24.65 9.13 -4.94
C ALA A 263 23.62 9.60 -3.90
N ASN A 264 23.95 10.61 -3.09
CA ASN A 264 23.03 11.22 -2.13
C ASN A 264 21.83 11.87 -2.83
N THR A 265 22.06 12.55 -3.95
CA THR A 265 20.98 13.16 -4.73
C THR A 265 20.04 12.10 -5.32
N LEU A 266 20.57 11.00 -5.86
CA LEU A 266 19.76 9.88 -6.34
C LEU A 266 18.97 9.23 -5.19
N ALA A 267 19.59 9.03 -4.02
CA ALA A 267 18.91 8.48 -2.86
C ALA A 267 17.72 9.35 -2.41
N ALA A 268 17.88 10.67 -2.43
CA ALA A 268 16.78 11.61 -2.15
C ALA A 268 15.65 11.51 -3.19
N GLN A 269 15.99 11.35 -4.48
CA GLN A 269 14.99 11.16 -5.55
C GLN A 269 14.22 9.85 -5.40
N VAL A 270 14.89 8.76 -5.02
CA VAL A 270 14.25 7.47 -4.74
C VAL A 270 13.28 7.60 -3.57
N ALA A 271 13.72 8.20 -2.45
CA ALA A 271 12.87 8.42 -1.29
C ALA A 271 11.63 9.27 -1.60
N ALA A 272 11.78 10.32 -2.42
CA ALA A 272 10.65 11.13 -2.88
C ALA A 272 9.66 10.33 -3.75
N ARG A 273 10.19 9.43 -4.61
CA ARG A 273 9.36 8.55 -5.44
C ARG A 273 8.62 7.52 -4.60
N ASP A 274 9.26 6.93 -3.59
CA ASP A 274 8.61 5.99 -2.67
C ASP A 274 7.48 6.66 -1.89
N ALA A 275 7.68 7.89 -1.44
CA ALA A 275 6.63 8.68 -0.80
C ALA A 275 5.45 8.95 -1.75
N SER A 276 5.73 9.30 -3.02
CA SER A 276 4.69 9.48 -4.04
C SER A 276 3.93 8.18 -4.34
N MET A 277 4.62 7.05 -4.39
CA MET A 277 4.01 5.74 -4.59
C MET A 277 3.11 5.35 -3.42
N ALA A 278 3.52 5.65 -2.18
CA ALA A 278 2.71 5.43 -0.99
C ALA A 278 1.43 6.28 -1.01
N ASP A 279 1.50 7.54 -1.42
CA ASP A 279 0.33 8.40 -1.56
C ASP A 279 -0.63 7.88 -2.66
N GLN A 280 -0.09 7.46 -3.81
CA GLN A 280 -0.89 6.82 -4.87
C GLN A 280 -1.56 5.54 -4.40
N GLN A 281 -0.88 4.73 -3.59
CA GLN A 281 -1.44 3.51 -3.03
C GLN A 281 -2.59 3.83 -2.06
N GLN A 282 -2.43 4.85 -1.23
CA GLN A 282 -3.48 5.32 -0.32
C GLN A 282 -4.71 5.84 -1.10
N GLN A 283 -4.49 6.53 -2.22
CA GLN A 283 -5.57 6.96 -3.11
C GLN A 283 -6.30 5.78 -3.76
N LEU A 284 -5.58 4.75 -4.21
CA LEU A 284 -6.17 3.52 -4.75
C LEU A 284 -7.00 2.77 -3.71
N ASP A 285 -6.51 2.66 -2.48
CA ASP A 285 -7.25 2.01 -1.40
C ASP A 285 -8.50 2.82 -1.01
N ALA A 286 -8.43 4.15 -1.05
CA ALA A 286 -9.61 5.00 -0.88
C ALA A 286 -10.64 4.81 -2.00
N LEU A 287 -10.20 4.70 -3.26
CA LEU A 287 -11.08 4.41 -4.40
C LEU A 287 -11.74 3.03 -4.28
N ARG A 288 -11.03 2.00 -3.83
CA ARG A 288 -11.59 0.67 -3.57
C ARG A 288 -12.72 0.71 -2.53
N VAL A 289 -12.58 1.52 -1.48
CA VAL A 289 -13.64 1.71 -0.48
C VAL A 289 -14.87 2.38 -1.10
N VAL A 290 -14.67 3.35 -2.01
CA VAL A 290 -15.77 4.01 -2.74
C VAL A 290 -16.47 3.02 -3.69
N GLU A 291 -15.70 2.22 -4.43
CA GLU A 291 -16.21 1.18 -5.32
C GLU A 291 -17.05 0.15 -4.56
N GLU A 292 -16.54 -0.35 -3.43
CA GLU A 292 -17.26 -1.30 -2.59
C GLU A 292 -18.59 -0.71 -2.05
N LYS A 293 -18.58 0.56 -1.61
CA LYS A 293 -19.80 1.27 -1.23
C LYS A 293 -20.78 1.42 -2.40
N ALA A 294 -20.28 1.74 -3.59
CA ALA A 294 -21.12 1.85 -4.79
C ALA A 294 -21.74 0.49 -5.15
N ARG A 295 -20.98 -0.60 -5.03
CA ARG A 295 -21.44 -1.98 -5.27
C ARG A 295 -22.54 -2.40 -4.28
N GLN A 296 -22.35 -2.09 -2.99
CA GLN A 296 -23.37 -2.31 -1.96
C GLN A 296 -24.64 -1.48 -2.24
N GLY A 297 -24.46 -0.24 -2.70
CA GLY A 297 -25.55 0.63 -3.15
C GLY A 297 -26.32 0.03 -4.33
N ALA A 298 -25.62 -0.52 -5.33
CA ALA A 298 -26.22 -1.18 -6.48
C ALA A 298 -27.01 -2.44 -6.08
N ALA A 299 -26.46 -3.29 -5.20
CA ALA A 299 -27.18 -4.46 -4.69
C ALA A 299 -28.45 -4.07 -3.90
N THR A 300 -28.37 -3.01 -3.11
CA THR A 300 -29.54 -2.46 -2.41
C THR A 300 -30.58 -1.94 -3.40
N TYR A 301 -30.12 -1.28 -4.46
CA TYR A 301 -30.98 -0.78 -5.54
C TYR A 301 -31.69 -1.92 -6.27
N ASP A 302 -30.98 -2.99 -6.66
CA ASP A 302 -31.57 -4.17 -7.30
C ASP A 302 -32.64 -4.81 -6.41
N SER A 303 -32.38 -4.91 -5.11
CA SER A 303 -33.38 -5.40 -4.14
C SER A 303 -34.62 -4.49 -4.10
N GLN A 304 -34.47 -3.17 -4.16
CA GLN A 304 -35.61 -2.24 -4.20
C GLN A 304 -36.40 -2.39 -5.50
N VAL A 305 -35.74 -2.55 -6.64
CA VAL A 305 -36.40 -2.80 -7.94
C VAL A 305 -37.23 -4.08 -7.88
N GLN A 306 -36.70 -5.16 -7.32
CA GLN A 306 -37.45 -6.41 -7.13
C GLN A 306 -38.65 -6.24 -6.18
N GLN A 307 -38.50 -5.46 -5.11
CA GLN A 307 -39.63 -5.14 -4.21
C GLN A 307 -40.71 -4.34 -4.93
N ILE A 308 -40.35 -3.34 -5.73
CA ILE A 308 -41.31 -2.56 -6.52
C ILE A 308 -42.06 -3.48 -7.50
N ALA A 309 -41.35 -4.35 -8.22
CA ALA A 309 -41.98 -5.32 -9.13
C ALA A 309 -42.98 -6.23 -8.39
N THR A 310 -42.62 -6.68 -7.18
CA THR A 310 -43.49 -7.49 -6.33
C THR A 310 -44.74 -6.70 -5.89
N LEU A 311 -44.57 -5.45 -5.49
CA LEU A 311 -45.67 -4.57 -5.11
C LEU A 311 -46.60 -4.28 -6.30
N GLN A 312 -46.05 -4.04 -7.49
CA GLN A 312 -46.82 -3.86 -8.72
C GLN A 312 -47.67 -5.09 -9.05
N ALA A 313 -47.09 -6.29 -8.92
CA ALA A 313 -47.85 -7.53 -9.09
C ALA A 313 -48.99 -7.65 -8.06
N SER A 314 -48.73 -7.32 -6.79
CA SER A 314 -49.77 -7.34 -5.74
C SER A 314 -50.87 -6.29 -5.98
N LEU A 315 -50.51 -5.13 -6.55
CA LEU A 315 -51.46 -4.09 -6.91
C LEU A 315 -52.35 -4.54 -8.07
N ALA A 316 -51.78 -5.16 -9.11
CA ALA A 316 -52.55 -5.72 -10.21
C ALA A 316 -53.55 -6.79 -9.74
N ASP A 317 -53.14 -7.65 -8.80
CA ASP A 317 -54.02 -8.62 -8.15
C ASP A 317 -55.15 -7.95 -7.35
N ALA A 318 -54.84 -6.89 -6.59
CA ALA A 318 -55.84 -6.12 -5.87
C ALA A 318 -56.83 -5.43 -6.81
N GLU A 319 -56.37 -4.84 -7.91
CA GLU A 319 -57.22 -4.26 -8.95
C GLU A 319 -58.14 -5.29 -9.60
N ALA A 320 -57.62 -6.50 -9.87
CA ALA A 320 -58.43 -7.61 -10.37
C ALA A 320 -59.54 -8.00 -9.36
N ARG A 321 -59.22 -8.06 -8.06
CA ARG A 321 -60.21 -8.34 -7.00
C ARG A 321 -61.27 -7.25 -6.89
N VAL A 322 -60.88 -5.97 -6.99
CA VAL A 322 -61.83 -4.86 -6.98
C VAL A 322 -62.78 -4.94 -8.17
N ARG A 323 -62.25 -5.23 -9.38
CA ARG A 323 -63.10 -5.44 -10.56
C ARG A 323 -64.10 -6.57 -10.38
N ASP A 324 -63.67 -7.70 -9.80
CA ASP A 324 -64.53 -8.85 -9.51
C ASP A 324 -65.63 -8.48 -8.50
N LEU A 325 -65.26 -7.84 -7.37
CA LEU A 325 -66.22 -7.36 -6.37
C LEU A 325 -67.22 -6.36 -6.95
N GLN A 326 -66.79 -5.45 -7.83
CA GLN A 326 -67.68 -4.53 -8.53
C GLN A 326 -68.65 -5.24 -9.47
N GLN A 327 -68.23 -6.36 -10.08
CA GLN A 327 -69.10 -7.19 -10.91
C GLN A 327 -70.11 -7.95 -10.05
N GLN A 328 -69.67 -8.54 -8.93
CA GLN A 328 -70.53 -9.21 -7.97
C GLN A 328 -71.57 -8.26 -7.39
N LEU A 329 -71.17 -7.03 -7.02
CA LEU A 329 -72.10 -6.01 -6.52
C LEU A 329 -73.14 -5.65 -7.57
N ARG A 330 -72.74 -5.43 -8.83
CA ARG A 330 -73.67 -5.19 -9.94
C ARG A 330 -74.68 -6.33 -10.10
N GLN A 331 -74.21 -7.57 -10.10
CA GLN A 331 -75.08 -8.75 -10.17
C GLN A 331 -76.04 -8.85 -8.98
N ALA A 332 -75.58 -8.47 -7.77
CA ALA A 332 -76.41 -8.43 -6.58
C ALA A 332 -77.49 -7.35 -6.68
N THR A 333 -77.17 -6.14 -7.17
CA THR A 333 -78.14 -5.08 -7.44
C THR A 333 -79.19 -5.53 -8.44
N ASP A 334 -78.78 -6.10 -9.59
CA ASP A 334 -79.73 -6.62 -10.60
C ASP A 334 -80.64 -7.74 -10.06
N ARG A 335 -80.16 -8.48 -9.04
CA ARG A 335 -80.95 -9.51 -8.36
C ARG A 335 -81.96 -8.89 -7.40
N VAL A 336 -81.57 -7.85 -6.68
CA VAL A 336 -82.49 -7.07 -5.84
C VAL A 336 -83.59 -6.46 -6.70
N ASP A 337 -83.27 -5.81 -7.81
CA ASP A 337 -84.26 -5.20 -8.71
C ASP A 337 -85.26 -6.23 -9.27
N ARG A 338 -84.78 -7.44 -9.59
CA ARG A 338 -85.63 -8.56 -10.00
C ARG A 338 -86.55 -9.03 -8.88
N LEU A 339 -86.01 -9.25 -7.68
CA LEU A 339 -86.81 -9.65 -6.51
C LEU A 339 -87.83 -8.57 -6.13
N GLU A 340 -87.49 -7.29 -6.24
CA GLU A 340 -88.43 -6.19 -6.02
C GLU A 340 -89.52 -6.20 -7.07
N SER A 341 -89.20 -6.42 -8.35
CA SER A 341 -90.19 -6.54 -9.42
C SER A 341 -91.13 -7.74 -9.22
N GLU A 342 -90.60 -8.89 -8.81
CA GLU A 342 -91.37 -10.08 -8.44
C GLU A 342 -92.24 -9.84 -7.20
N ALA A 343 -91.74 -9.11 -6.20
CA ALA A 343 -92.49 -8.72 -5.01
C ALA A 343 -93.63 -7.74 -5.37
N HIS A 344 -93.40 -6.78 -6.26
CA HIS A 344 -94.45 -5.88 -6.78
C HIS A 344 -95.51 -6.65 -7.58
N ALA A 345 -95.11 -7.62 -8.41
CA ALA A 345 -96.04 -8.50 -9.12
C ALA A 345 -96.84 -9.39 -8.17
N SER A 346 -96.19 -9.91 -7.12
CA SER A 346 -96.84 -10.69 -6.06
C SER A 346 -97.78 -9.84 -5.21
N ALA A 347 -97.45 -8.58 -4.94
CA ALA A 347 -98.33 -7.62 -4.27
C ALA A 347 -99.56 -7.27 -5.12
N ALA A 348 -99.42 -7.15 -6.44
CA ALA A 348 -100.55 -6.98 -7.36
C ALA A 348 -101.45 -8.23 -7.40
N LEU A 349 -100.87 -9.44 -7.36
CA LEU A 349 -101.61 -10.70 -7.21
C LEU A 349 -102.33 -10.79 -5.86
N LEU A 350 -101.70 -10.36 -4.77
CA LEU A 350 -102.33 -10.26 -3.45
C LEU A 350 -103.45 -9.23 -3.44
N GLY A 351 -103.30 -8.10 -4.14
CA GLY A 351 -104.40 -7.13 -4.36
C GLY A 351 -105.59 -7.75 -5.09
N ASN A 352 -105.35 -8.59 -6.09
CA ASN A 352 -106.40 -9.35 -6.79
C ASN A 352 -107.03 -10.46 -5.92
N LEU A 353 -106.22 -11.14 -5.08
CA LEU A 353 -106.71 -12.08 -4.07
C LEU A 353 -107.51 -11.38 -2.98
N GLN A 354 -107.13 -10.17 -2.56
CA GLN A 354 -107.81 -9.37 -1.55
C GLN A 354 -109.16 -8.84 -2.06
N GLN A 355 -109.26 -8.43 -3.34
CA GLN A 355 -110.53 -8.15 -4.00
C GLN A 355 -111.43 -9.40 -4.15
N ASN A 356 -110.85 -10.59 -4.31
CA ASN A 356 -111.61 -11.85 -4.33
C ASN A 356 -112.03 -12.32 -2.92
N MET A 357 -111.24 -12.00 -1.88
CA MET A 357 -111.57 -12.34 -0.49
C MET A 357 -112.60 -11.39 0.14
N GLU A 358 -112.82 -10.19 -0.42
CA GLU A 358 -113.91 -9.29 0.01
C GLU A 358 -115.34 -9.83 -0.27
N ARG A 359 -115.46 -11.03 -0.88
CA ARG A 359 -116.74 -11.72 -1.08
C ARG A 359 -117.09 -12.78 -0.04
N LEU A 360 -116.23 -13.14 0.92
CA LEU A 360 -116.54 -14.20 1.89
C LEU A 360 -116.10 -13.84 3.32
N GLY A 361 -117.09 -13.37 4.08
CA GLY A 361 -117.41 -13.72 5.46
C GLY A 361 -116.30 -13.99 6.49
N ARG A 362 -116.18 -13.06 7.45
CA ARG A 362 -116.41 -13.24 8.91
C ARG A 362 -116.13 -14.63 9.53
N ASP A 363 -115.16 -14.76 10.44
CA ASP A 363 -115.29 -14.50 11.90
C ASP A 363 -114.14 -15.15 12.73
N ASP A 364 -113.60 -14.34 13.64
CA ASP A 364 -113.22 -14.57 15.05
C ASP A 364 -112.02 -15.44 15.53
N THR A 365 -111.42 -14.88 16.61
CA THR A 365 -110.62 -15.46 17.70
C THR A 365 -109.10 -15.67 17.56
N GLY A 366 -108.35 -14.82 18.29
CA GLY A 366 -107.63 -15.32 19.47
C GLY A 366 -106.09 -15.40 19.45
N ALA A 367 -105.51 -14.58 20.33
CA ALA A 367 -104.27 -14.82 21.11
C ALA A 367 -102.88 -14.50 20.49
N ARG A 368 -102.26 -13.46 21.07
CA ARG A 368 -100.79 -13.29 21.19
C ARG A 368 -100.18 -14.47 21.96
N PRO A 369 -98.93 -14.85 21.65
CA PRO A 369 -97.91 -14.61 22.68
C PRO A 369 -96.55 -14.13 22.16
N VAL A 370 -95.87 -13.50 23.10
CA VAL A 370 -94.47 -13.07 23.12
C VAL A 370 -93.53 -14.27 23.03
N LEU A 371 -92.54 -14.22 22.14
CA LEU A 371 -91.29 -15.01 22.20
C LEU A 371 -90.23 -14.02 22.71
N LYS A 372 -89.97 -13.91 24.03
CA LYS A 372 -89.03 -14.73 24.82
C LYS A 372 -87.74 -15.01 24.07
N GLU A 373 -86.76 -14.16 24.37
CA GLU A 373 -85.32 -14.41 24.22
C GLU A 373 -85.00 -15.82 24.71
N ALA A 374 -84.39 -16.60 23.82
CA ALA A 374 -83.81 -17.91 24.12
C ALA A 374 -82.37 -17.72 24.65
N PRO A 375 -81.85 -18.68 25.42
CA PRO A 375 -80.82 -18.48 26.41
C PRO A 375 -79.46 -18.18 25.77
N LEU A 376 -78.69 -17.30 26.40
CA LEU A 376 -77.26 -17.17 26.13
C LEU A 376 -76.60 -18.53 26.39
N GLU A 377 -76.31 -19.26 25.32
CA GLU A 377 -75.32 -20.33 25.35
C GLU A 377 -74.05 -19.71 25.92
N ASN A 378 -73.62 -20.23 27.06
CA ASN A 378 -72.48 -19.71 27.77
C ASN A 378 -71.24 -20.24 27.04
N ILE A 379 -70.94 -19.69 25.86
CA ILE A 379 -69.80 -20.12 25.04
C ILE A 379 -68.53 -19.84 25.83
N VAL A 380 -67.94 -20.90 26.36
CA VAL A 380 -66.66 -20.84 27.06
C VAL A 380 -65.56 -20.84 26.00
N ARG A 381 -64.86 -19.72 25.89
CA ARG A 381 -63.73 -19.56 24.97
C ARG A 381 -62.43 -19.80 25.74
N VAL A 382 -61.55 -20.61 25.17
CA VAL A 382 -60.29 -21.00 25.82
C VAL A 382 -59.14 -20.95 24.83
N LEU A 383 -57.94 -20.58 25.33
CA LEU A 383 -56.68 -20.89 24.66
C LEU A 383 -56.11 -22.16 25.29
N ILE A 384 -55.72 -23.12 24.45
CA ILE A 384 -55.15 -24.40 24.88
C ILE A 384 -53.69 -24.44 24.48
N ARG A 385 -52.80 -24.70 25.44
CA ARG A 385 -51.36 -24.88 25.22
C ARG A 385 -50.94 -26.30 25.57
N GLN A 386 -50.05 -26.88 24.77
CA GLN A 386 -49.40 -28.15 25.09
C GLN A 386 -48.15 -27.88 25.93
N GLU A 387 -48.11 -28.37 27.17
CA GLU A 387 -46.92 -28.36 28.03
C GLU A 387 -46.57 -29.79 28.46
N GLY A 388 -45.43 -30.32 28.03
CA GLY A 388 -44.92 -31.61 28.50
C GLY A 388 -45.84 -32.82 28.26
N GLY A 389 -46.77 -32.75 27.29
CA GLY A 389 -47.77 -33.78 27.01
C GLY A 389 -49.12 -33.59 27.72
N ALA A 390 -49.31 -32.50 28.47
CA ALA A 390 -50.58 -32.12 29.08
C ALA A 390 -51.18 -30.86 28.40
N GLU A 391 -52.51 -30.82 28.27
CA GLU A 391 -53.22 -29.63 27.80
C GLU A 391 -53.50 -28.67 28.97
N VAL A 392 -52.91 -27.48 28.92
CA VAL A 392 -53.22 -26.37 29.85
C VAL A 392 -54.23 -25.45 29.17
N MET A 393 -55.37 -25.23 29.82
CA MET A 393 -56.46 -24.41 29.30
C MET A 393 -56.52 -23.07 30.01
N TYR A 394 -56.51 -21.99 29.24
CA TYR A 394 -56.64 -20.61 29.74
C TYR A 394 -58.01 -20.05 29.33
N PRO A 395 -58.93 -19.80 30.27
CA PRO A 395 -60.23 -19.21 29.96
C PRO A 395 -60.07 -17.77 29.49
N ILE A 396 -60.79 -17.42 28.42
CA ILE A 396 -60.79 -16.07 27.84
C ILE A 396 -62.00 -15.31 28.37
N GLY A 397 -61.74 -14.28 29.16
CA GLY A 397 -62.76 -13.32 29.61
C GLY A 397 -63.03 -12.22 28.58
N ARG A 398 -63.83 -11.21 28.96
CA ARG A 398 -64.12 -10.04 28.09
C ARG A 398 -62.87 -9.31 27.62
N HIS A 399 -61.86 -9.26 28.48
CA HIS A 399 -60.55 -8.67 28.22
C HIS A 399 -59.52 -9.57 28.91
N THR A 400 -58.66 -10.23 28.13
CA THR A 400 -57.65 -11.16 28.64
C THR A 400 -56.28 -10.74 28.09
N THR A 401 -55.35 -10.41 28.96
CA THR A 401 -54.01 -9.95 28.61
C THR A 401 -53.02 -11.10 28.60
N VAL A 402 -52.09 -11.08 27.64
CA VAL A 402 -51.03 -12.08 27.51
C VAL A 402 -49.68 -11.38 27.50
N GLY A 403 -48.77 -11.81 28.37
CA GLY A 403 -47.45 -11.20 28.47
C GLY A 403 -46.51 -11.93 29.42
N ARG A 404 -45.27 -11.43 29.50
CA ARG A 404 -44.20 -12.06 30.29
C ARG A 404 -44.32 -11.75 31.79
N THR A 405 -44.86 -10.59 32.13
CA THR A 405 -44.91 -10.11 33.51
C THR A 405 -46.17 -10.59 34.23
N PRO A 406 -46.15 -10.73 35.56
CA PRO A 406 -47.25 -11.34 36.33
C PRO A 406 -48.53 -10.48 36.37
N GLU A 407 -48.51 -9.25 35.84
CA GLU A 407 -49.71 -8.41 35.74
C GLU A 407 -50.65 -8.83 34.59
N ASN A 408 -50.25 -9.77 33.73
CA ASN A 408 -51.09 -10.28 32.66
C ASN A 408 -51.92 -11.48 33.13
N ASP A 409 -53.15 -11.60 32.61
CA ASP A 409 -54.06 -12.70 32.93
C ASP A 409 -53.48 -14.07 32.53
N ILE A 410 -52.74 -14.11 31.41
CA ILE A 410 -51.95 -15.25 30.97
C ILE A 410 -50.48 -14.84 31.00
N GLN A 411 -49.80 -15.21 32.10
CA GLN A 411 -48.36 -15.03 32.23
C GLN A 411 -47.60 -16.15 31.52
N ILE A 412 -46.67 -15.77 30.64
CA ILE A 412 -45.75 -16.71 29.99
C ILE A 412 -44.33 -16.19 30.17
N ASP A 413 -43.63 -16.73 31.17
CA ASP A 413 -42.29 -16.26 31.56
C ASP A 413 -41.20 -16.74 30.59
N THR A 414 -41.11 -16.09 29.43
CA THR A 414 -40.07 -16.35 28.42
C THR A 414 -39.59 -15.05 27.79
N THR A 415 -38.33 -15.02 27.34
CA THR A 415 -37.72 -13.83 26.71
C THR A 415 -38.29 -13.50 25.33
N TYR A 416 -39.00 -14.43 24.69
CA TYR A 416 -39.66 -14.22 23.39
C TYR A 416 -41.02 -13.52 23.49
N ILE A 417 -41.47 -13.21 24.70
CA ILE A 417 -42.75 -12.55 24.95
C ILE A 417 -42.49 -11.19 25.59
N SER A 418 -43.27 -10.19 25.16
CA SER A 418 -43.15 -8.82 25.64
C SER A 418 -43.81 -8.70 27.01
N ARG A 419 -43.51 -7.64 27.76
CA ARG A 419 -44.14 -7.39 29.08
C ARG A 419 -45.67 -7.39 28.97
N HIS A 420 -46.21 -6.69 27.99
CA HIS A 420 -47.58 -6.81 27.50
C HIS A 420 -47.48 -7.11 26.00
N HIS A 421 -47.86 -8.31 25.57
CA HIS A 421 -47.60 -8.76 24.21
C HIS A 421 -48.86 -8.72 23.35
N ALA A 422 -49.97 -9.24 23.87
CA ALA A 422 -51.24 -9.26 23.16
C ALA A 422 -52.40 -9.11 24.13
N VAL A 423 -53.56 -8.72 23.59
CA VAL A 423 -54.83 -8.75 24.31
C VAL A 423 -55.87 -9.50 23.49
N LEU A 424 -56.67 -10.33 24.18
CA LEU A 424 -57.86 -10.96 23.62
C LEU A 424 -59.10 -10.21 24.12
N LEU A 425 -59.91 -9.74 23.18
CA LEU A 425 -61.15 -9.03 23.42
C LEU A 425 -62.31 -9.93 23.02
N SER A 426 -63.13 -10.33 23.98
CA SER A 426 -64.24 -11.25 23.78
C SER A 426 -65.59 -10.55 23.98
N SER A 427 -66.44 -10.57 22.96
CA SER A 427 -67.82 -10.04 22.97
C SER A 427 -68.85 -11.19 22.94
N ALA A 428 -70.15 -10.94 22.86
CA ALA A 428 -71.13 -12.04 22.73
C ALA A 428 -70.84 -12.91 21.49
N ASP A 429 -70.47 -12.28 20.38
CA ASP A 429 -70.45 -12.94 19.07
C ASP A 429 -69.04 -13.30 18.56
N ALA A 430 -67.99 -12.65 19.06
CA ALA A 430 -66.64 -12.81 18.52
C ALA A 430 -65.53 -12.70 19.58
N CYS A 431 -64.36 -13.29 19.27
CA CYS A 431 -63.12 -13.04 20.01
C CYS A 431 -62.09 -12.46 19.05
N ILE A 432 -61.43 -11.37 19.44
CA ILE A 432 -60.42 -10.69 18.65
C ILE A 432 -59.10 -10.78 19.40
N VAL A 433 -58.01 -11.12 18.70
CA VAL A 433 -56.65 -10.96 19.20
C VAL A 433 -56.04 -9.68 18.62
N GLU A 434 -55.36 -8.90 19.46
CA GLU A 434 -54.68 -7.66 19.10
C GLU A 434 -53.25 -7.66 19.65
N ASP A 435 -52.28 -7.38 18.78
CA ASP A 435 -50.86 -7.27 19.11
C ASP A 435 -50.57 -5.89 19.71
N LEU A 436 -50.02 -5.85 20.92
CA LEU A 436 -49.69 -4.61 21.63
C LEU A 436 -48.30 -4.10 21.25
N ASN A 437 -48.05 -4.07 19.94
CA ASN A 437 -46.78 -3.66 19.33
C ASN A 437 -45.58 -4.47 19.88
N SER A 438 -45.76 -5.80 19.98
CA SER A 438 -44.78 -6.70 20.55
C SER A 438 -43.55 -6.89 19.64
N THR A 439 -42.42 -7.29 20.23
CA THR A 439 -41.16 -7.45 19.49
C THR A 439 -41.22 -8.57 18.46
N ASN A 440 -41.85 -9.70 18.80
CA ASN A 440 -41.91 -10.88 17.94
C ASN A 440 -43.25 -11.01 17.19
N GLY A 441 -44.25 -10.19 17.53
CA GLY A 441 -45.57 -10.18 16.91
C GLY A 441 -46.46 -11.35 17.32
N VAL A 442 -47.74 -11.20 16.99
CA VAL A 442 -48.75 -12.28 17.08
C VAL A 442 -48.95 -12.88 15.69
N LEU A 443 -48.99 -14.21 15.59
CA LEU A 443 -49.35 -14.92 14.38
C LEU A 443 -50.64 -15.71 14.60
N VAL A 444 -51.53 -15.69 13.61
CA VAL A 444 -52.72 -16.56 13.57
C VAL A 444 -52.60 -17.42 12.33
N ASN A 445 -52.64 -18.74 12.49
CA ASN A 445 -52.45 -19.73 11.43
C ASN A 445 -51.17 -19.46 10.59
N GLY A 446 -50.08 -19.07 11.27
CA GLY A 446 -48.77 -18.79 10.66
C GLY A 446 -48.64 -17.42 9.98
N ARG A 447 -49.68 -16.57 10.01
CA ARG A 447 -49.62 -15.21 9.44
C ARG A 447 -49.53 -14.17 10.55
N ARG A 448 -48.55 -13.27 10.47
CA ARG A 448 -48.41 -12.16 11.44
C ARG A 448 -49.57 -11.19 11.29
N VAL A 449 -50.23 -10.86 12.39
CA VAL A 449 -51.41 -9.99 12.42
C VAL A 449 -51.28 -8.90 13.49
N GLY A 450 -51.82 -7.72 13.19
CA GLY A 450 -51.96 -6.64 14.18
C GLY A 450 -53.25 -6.77 14.99
N ARG A 451 -54.37 -7.07 14.32
CA ARG A 451 -55.69 -7.31 14.94
C ARG A 451 -56.50 -8.27 14.08
N GLN A 452 -57.03 -9.36 14.65
CA GLN A 452 -57.78 -10.37 13.90
C GLN A 452 -58.87 -11.06 14.74
N VAL A 453 -60.01 -11.36 14.11
CA VAL A 453 -61.08 -12.20 14.69
C VAL A 453 -60.64 -13.68 14.67
N LEU A 454 -60.72 -14.35 15.81
CA LEU A 454 -60.40 -15.77 15.97
C LEU A 454 -61.63 -16.66 15.74
N HIS A 455 -61.44 -17.73 14.98
CA HIS A 455 -62.43 -18.77 14.71
C HIS A 455 -62.04 -20.05 15.45
N ASP A 456 -63.03 -20.86 15.83
CA ASP A 456 -62.79 -22.13 16.52
C ASP A 456 -61.78 -23.01 15.78
N GLY A 457 -60.78 -23.50 16.51
CA GLY A 457 -59.68 -24.29 15.96
C GLY A 457 -58.46 -23.50 15.50
N ASP A 458 -58.51 -22.17 15.46
CA ASP A 458 -57.37 -21.34 15.04
C ASP A 458 -56.13 -21.56 15.92
N THR A 459 -54.96 -21.61 15.28
CA THR A 459 -53.67 -21.64 15.95
C THR A 459 -53.16 -20.21 16.13
N VAL A 460 -53.02 -19.77 17.38
CA VAL A 460 -52.49 -18.45 17.75
C VAL A 460 -51.09 -18.62 18.33
N THR A 461 -50.08 -18.09 17.64
CA THR A 461 -48.70 -18.05 18.12
C THR A 461 -48.35 -16.67 18.67
N ILE A 462 -47.94 -16.62 19.93
CA ILE A 462 -47.56 -15.39 20.64
C ILE A 462 -46.07 -15.52 20.98
N GLY A 463 -45.22 -14.72 20.32
CA GLY A 463 -43.77 -14.90 20.36
C GLY A 463 -43.34 -16.25 19.76
N LYS A 464 -43.02 -17.23 20.62
CA LYS A 464 -42.71 -18.62 20.23
C LYS A 464 -43.67 -19.64 20.83
N THR A 465 -44.69 -19.19 21.55
CA THR A 465 -45.64 -20.07 22.22
C THR A 465 -46.88 -20.24 21.37
N GLU A 466 -47.26 -21.49 21.11
CA GLU A 466 -48.42 -21.84 20.28
C GLU A 466 -49.62 -22.20 21.16
N PHE A 467 -50.76 -21.60 20.82
CA PHE A 467 -52.06 -21.86 21.43
C PHE A 467 -53.04 -22.33 20.36
N ARG A 468 -53.91 -23.26 20.72
CA ARG A 468 -55.10 -23.58 19.94
C ARG A 468 -56.30 -22.90 20.57
N TYR A 469 -56.99 -22.06 19.82
CA TYR A 469 -58.22 -21.42 20.26
C TYR A 469 -59.40 -22.38 20.10
N GLN A 470 -60.21 -22.52 21.16
CA GLN A 470 -61.44 -23.31 21.11
C GLN A 470 -62.63 -22.53 21.68
N GLN A 471 -63.78 -22.66 21.02
CA GLN A 471 -65.09 -22.24 21.48
C GLN A 471 -65.88 -23.48 21.89
N ARG A 472 -66.27 -23.57 23.16
CA ARG A 472 -67.13 -24.66 23.65
C ARG A 472 -68.50 -24.08 23.99
N SER A 473 -69.53 -24.54 23.29
CA SER A 473 -70.93 -24.25 23.62
C SER A 473 -71.48 -25.16 24.71
#